data_AF-A0A9E4DCJ6-F1
#
_entry.id   AF-A0A9E4DCJ6-F1
#
_cell.length_a   1.000
_cell.length_b   1.000
_cell.length_c   1.000
_cell.angle_alpha   90.00
_cell.angle_beta   90.00
_cell.angle_gamma   90.00
#
_symmetry.space_group_name_H-M   'P 1'
#
loop_
_entity.id
_entity.type
_entity.pdbx_description
1 polymer ?
#
loop_
_entity_poly.entity_id
_entity_poly.type
_entity_poly.pdbx_seq_one_letter_code
_entity_poly.pdbx_strand_id
1 'polypeptide(L)' 'MDRIEKLKNDIYTFEELDTLEKNATKLRDSETLRLIELSRASKTAKGEKPKQVDIETRRARRDKRK' A
#
# COMPACT_ATOMS: atom_id res chain seq x y z
N MET A 1 -7.96 19.23 -1.77
CA MET A 1 -8.03 18.00 -2.57
C MET A 1 -8.62 16.91 -1.70
N ASP A 2 -9.72 16.34 -2.17
CA ASP A 2 -10.41 15.26 -1.49
C ASP A 2 -9.68 13.93 -1.62
N ARG A 3 -9.98 13.00 -0.71
CA ARG A 3 -9.40 11.65 -0.67
C ARG A 3 -9.59 10.91 -2.01
N ILE A 4 -10.77 11.07 -2.63
CA ILE A 4 -11.11 10.49 -3.94
C ILE A 4 -10.24 11.08 -5.06
N GLU A 5 -10.02 12.40 -5.05
CA GLU A 5 -9.17 13.06 -6.05
C GLU A 5 -7.72 12.58 -5.96
N LYS A 6 -7.20 12.41 -4.73
CA LYS A 6 -5.86 11.87 -4.51
C LYS A 6 -5.71 10.43 -5.02
N LEU A 7 -6.73 9.59 -4.82
CA LEU A 7 -6.75 8.21 -5.35
C LEU A 7 -6.79 8.20 -6.88
N LYS A 8 -7.62 9.05 -7.50
CA LYS A 8 -7.70 9.17 -8.96
C LYS A 8 -6.40 9.66 -9.60
N ASN A 9 -5.70 10.58 -8.92
CA ASN A 9 -4.43 11.13 -9.39
C ASN A 9 -3.22 10.26 -9.03
N ASP A 10 -3.43 9.08 -8.43
CA ASP A 10 -2.37 8.12 -8.09
C ASP A 10 -1.29 8.72 -7.15
N ILE A 11 -1.69 9.69 -6.33
CA ILE A 11 -0.79 10.48 -5.47
C ILE A 11 -0.32 9.67 -4.27
N TYR A 12 -1.15 8.76 -3.77
CA TYR A 12 -0.85 7.98 -2.57
C TYR A 12 0.30 7.00 -2.79
N THR A 13 1.16 6.86 -1.79
CA THR A 13 2.17 5.80 -1.76
C THR A 13 1.54 4.45 -1.42
N PHE A 14 2.24 3.34 -1.68
CA PHE A 14 1.75 2.00 -1.34
C PHE A 14 1.41 1.84 0.16
N GLU A 15 2.23 2.37 1.07
CA GLU A 15 1.97 2.32 2.52
C GLU A 15 0.69 3.10 2.91
N GLU A 16 0.45 4.23 2.25
CA GLU A 16 -0.77 4.99 2.43
C GLU A 16 -1.97 4.23 1.87
N LEU A 17 -1.87 3.62 0.69
CA LEU A 17 -2.93 2.78 0.11
C LEU A 17 -3.29 1.61 1.03
N ASP A 18 -2.31 0.91 1.63
CA ASP A 18 -2.53 -0.16 2.62
C ASP A 18 -3.29 0.35 3.85
N THR A 19 -2.92 1.53 4.34
CA THR A 19 -3.57 2.15 5.51
C THR A 19 -4.99 2.59 5.17
N LEU A 20 -5.18 3.17 3.99
CA LEU A 20 -6.46 3.60 3.46
C LEU A 20 -7.41 2.41 3.25
N GLU A 21 -6.89 1.28 2.78
CA GLU A 21 -7.64 0.04 2.56
C GLU A 21 -8.16 -0.53 3.87
N LYS A 22 -7.31 -0.62 4.90
CA LYS A 22 -7.71 -1.05 6.24
C LYS A 22 -8.84 -0.19 6.81
N ASN A 23 -8.76 1.12 6.61
CA ASN A 23 -9.79 2.05 7.07
C ASN A 23 -11.08 1.94 6.25
N ALA A 24 -10.98 1.84 4.93
CA ALA A 24 -12.12 1.67 4.04
C ALA A 24 -12.85 0.34 4.31
N THR A 25 -12.11 -0.74 4.57
CA THR A 25 -12.65 -2.05 4.97
C THR A 25 -13.45 -1.95 6.26
N LYS A 26 -12.92 -1.25 7.28
CA LYS A 26 -13.63 -1.04 8.56
C LYS A 26 -14.92 -0.24 8.39
N LEU A 27 -14.91 0.75 7.50
CA LEU A 27 -16.07 1.60 7.20
C LEU A 27 -17.02 0.99 6.16
N ARG A 28 -16.69 -0.18 5.59
CA ARG A 28 -17.40 -0.80 4.45
C ARG A 28 -17.56 0.15 3.26
N ASP A 29 -16.57 1.01 3.05
CA ASP A 29 -16.53 1.97 1.96
C ASP A 29 -16.06 1.31 0.67
N SER A 30 -17.02 0.71 -0.04
CA SER A 30 -16.79 -0.02 -1.29
C SER A 30 -16.26 0.85 -2.44
N GLU A 31 -16.62 2.15 -2.46
CA GLU A 31 -16.15 3.08 -3.48
C GLU A 31 -14.65 3.34 -3.32
N THR A 32 -14.22 3.63 -2.08
CA THR A 32 -12.81 3.83 -1.76
C THR A 32 -12.00 2.55 -2.01
N LEU A 33 -12.53 1.38 -1.65
CA LEU A 33 -11.84 0.10 -1.89
C LEU A 33 -11.56 -0.12 -3.38
N ARG A 34 -12.55 0.12 -4.24
CA ARG A 34 -12.40 -0.03 -5.70
C ARG A 34 -11.36 0.94 -6.27
N LEU A 35 -11.33 2.18 -5.77
CA LEU A 35 -10.34 3.17 -6.19
C LEU A 35 -8.91 2.80 -5.75
N ILE A 36 -8.75 2.20 -4.57
CA ILE A 36 -7.46 1.70 -4.08
C ILE A 36 -6.95 0.56 -4.96
N GLU A 37 -7.81 -0.38 -5.34
CA GLU A 37 -7.44 -1.48 -6.24
C GLU A 37 -6.96 -0.96 -7.60
N LEU A 38 -7.65 0.03 -8.17
CA LEU A 38 -7.25 0.67 -9.43
C LEU A 38 -5.92 1.40 -9.32
N SER A 39 -5.69 2.16 -8.23
CA SER A 39 -4.42 2.84 -7.98
C SER A 39 -3.27 1.85 -7.79
N ARG A 40 -3.48 0.75 -7.04
CA ARG A 40 -2.49 -0.34 -6.91
C ARG A 40 -2.16 -0.99 -8.26
N ALA A 41 -3.17 -1.30 -9.06
CA ALA A 41 -2.98 -1.86 -10.40
C ALA A 41 -2.21 -0.90 -11.31
N SER A 42 -2.55 0.40 -11.29
CA SER A 42 -1.83 1.46 -12.01
C SER A 42 -0.36 1.55 -11.59
N LYS A 43 -0.07 1.59 -10.29
CA LYS A 43 1.31 1.66 -9.79
C LYS A 43 2.13 0.43 -10.11
N THR A 44 1.52 -0.75 -10.00
CA THR A 44 2.15 -2.02 -10.39
C THR A 44 2.46 -2.03 -11.89
N ALA A 45 1.54 -1.54 -12.73
CA ALA A 45 1.75 -1.42 -14.18
C ALA A 45 2.83 -0.38 -14.55
N LYS A 46 2.96 0.69 -13.75
CA LYS A 46 4.04 1.69 -13.88
C LYS A 46 5.40 1.19 -13.39
N GLY A 47 5.47 -0.02 -12.82
CA GLY A 47 6.71 -0.60 -12.29
C GLY A 47 7.12 -0.05 -10.93
N GLU A 48 6.27 0.73 -10.26
CA GLU A 48 6.47 1.08 -8.85
C GLU A 48 6.30 -0.20 -8.03
N LYS A 49 7.41 -0.69 -7.48
CA LYS A 49 7.37 -1.77 -6.51
C LYS A 49 7.03 -1.16 -5.14
N PRO A 50 6.13 -1.76 -4.34
CA PRO A 50 6.01 -1.38 -2.95
C PRO A 50 7.40 -1.47 -2.33
N LYS A 51 7.74 -0.49 -1.48
CA LYS A 51 9.00 -0.50 -0.74
C LYS A 51 9.15 -1.91 -0.17
N GLN A 52 10.20 -2.61 -0.59
CA GLN A 52 10.51 -3.92 -0.04
C GLN A 52 10.81 -3.63 1.42
N VAL A 53 9.80 -3.80 2.28
CA VAL A 53 9.97 -3.68 3.71
C VAL A 53 10.91 -4.83 4.01
N ASP A 54 12.20 -4.51 4.11
CA ASP A 54 13.22 -5.47 4.46
C ASP A 54 12.93 -5.78 5.92
N ILE A 55 11.99 -6.71 6.13
CA ILE A 55 11.72 -7.30 7.43
C ILE A 55 12.94 -8.18 7.65
N GLU A 56 14.06 -7.55 8.02
CA GLU A 56 15.17 -8.15 8.71
C GLU A 56 14.58 -8.63 10.05
N THR A 57 13.88 -9.77 9.98
CA THR A 57 13.36 -10.45 11.14
C THR A 57 14.57 -10.70 12.03
N ARG A 58 14.45 -10.37 13.32
CA ARG A 58 15.52 -10.56 14.32
C ARG A 58 16.12 -11.98 14.35
N ARG A 59 15.51 -12.96 13.65
CA ARG A 59 16.03 -14.30 13.39
C ARG A 59 17.28 -14.32 12.49
N ALA A 60 17.37 -13.49 11.46
CA ALA A 60 18.53 -13.47 10.55
C ALA A 60 19.84 -13.02 11.24
N ARG A 61 19.74 -12.24 12.33
CA ARG A 61 20.91 -11.80 13.11
C ARG A 61 21.49 -12.89 14.01
N ARG A 62 20.77 -13.99 14.27
CA ARG A 62 21.24 -15.06 15.17
C ARG A 62 22.15 -16.07 14.47
N ASP A 63 21.97 -16.28 13.16
CA ASP A 63 22.78 -17.25 12.39
C ASP A 63 24.15 -16.71 11.95
N LYS A 64 24.36 -15.39 11.97
CA LYS A 64 25.66 -14.77 11.60
C LYS A 64 26.73 -14.84 12.70
N ARG A 65 26.45 -15.54 13.80
CA ARG A 65 27.30 -15.64 15.00
C ARG A 65 27.81 -17.06 15.29
N LYS A 66 27.72 -17.98 14.33
CA LYS A 66 28.25 -19.34 14.46
C LYS A 66 29.52 -19.53 13.66
#